data_AF-A0A177PWS9-F1
#
_entry.id   AF-A0A177PWS9-F1
#
_cell.length_a   1.000
_cell.length_b   1.000
_cell.length_c   1.000
_cell.angle_alpha   90.00
_cell.angle_beta   90.00
_cell.angle_gamma   90.00
#
_symmetry.space_group_name_H-M   'P 1'
#
loop_
_entity.id
_entity.type
_entity.pdbx_description
1 polymer ?
#
loop_
_entity_poly.entity_id
_entity_poly.type
_entity_poly.pdbx_seq_one_letter_code
_entity_poly.pdbx_strand_id
1 'polypeptide(L)'
;MMERLCEPPAAGDILERVNEELRLRNFAEQRRDGMWYVHCIDLCLDAEADTYSDARTKLDDQIVMHLEWALETAKTPRDLLRPSPLEFRLRYRRAWLKARFQAFVGATP
;
A
#
# COMPACT_ATOMS: atom_id res chain seq x y z
N MET A 1 36.82 -18.75 -4.64
CA MET A 1 36.32 -17.54 -5.33
C MET A 1 34.82 -17.55 -5.09
N MET A 2 34.30 -16.55 -4.36
CA MET A 2 32.97 -16.57 -3.77
C MET A 2 31.85 -16.45 -4.81
N GLU A 3 31.06 -17.50 -4.98
CA GLU A 3 29.69 -17.39 -5.47
C GLU A 3 28.85 -16.80 -4.33
N ARG A 4 28.70 -15.47 -4.30
CA ARG A 4 27.59 -14.84 -3.59
C ARG A 4 26.34 -15.20 -4.38
N LEU A 5 25.69 -16.28 -3.97
CA LEU A 5 24.25 -16.44 -4.12
C LEU A 5 23.64 -15.09 -3.73
N CYS A 6 22.99 -14.45 -4.69
CA CYS A 6 22.17 -13.29 -4.45
C CYS A 6 21.00 -13.81 -3.60
N GLU A 7 21.17 -13.78 -2.28
CA GLU A 7 20.06 -14.05 -1.37
C GLU A 7 18.95 -13.08 -1.76
N PRO A 8 17.74 -13.57 -2.07
CA PRO A 8 16.63 -12.65 -2.34
C PRO A 8 16.52 -11.74 -1.12
N PRO A 9 16.51 -10.41 -1.30
CA PRO A 9 16.32 -9.50 -0.17
C PRO A 9 15.06 -9.94 0.58
N ALA A 10 15.10 -9.93 1.92
CA ALA A 10 13.96 -10.34 2.69
C ALA A 10 12.75 -9.52 2.24
N ALA A 11 11.55 -10.11 2.18
CA ALA A 11 10.35 -9.42 1.71
C ALA A 11 10.14 -8.05 2.38
N GLY A 12 10.60 -7.90 3.63
CA GLY A 12 10.65 -6.63 4.36
C GLY A 12 11.59 -5.56 3.75
N ASP A 13 12.78 -5.94 3.28
CA ASP A 13 13.74 -5.02 2.62
C ASP A 13 13.20 -4.54 1.27
N ILE A 14 12.48 -5.41 0.55
CA ILE A 14 11.82 -5.05 -0.71
C ILE A 14 10.70 -4.05 -0.43
N LEU A 15 9.87 -4.31 0.58
CA LEU A 15 8.77 -3.41 0.98
C LEU A 15 9.26 -2.04 1.43
N GLU A 16 10.30 -1.97 2.28
CA GLU A 16 10.85 -0.68 2.69
C GLU A 16 11.41 0.09 1.50
N ARG A 17 12.21 -0.55 0.64
CA ARG A 17 12.76 0.11 -0.55
C ARG A 17 11.69 0.54 -1.53
N VAL A 18 10.67 -0.29 -1.75
CA VAL A 18 9.51 0.05 -2.59
C VAL A 18 8.76 1.21 -1.98
N ASN A 19 8.51 1.22 -0.68
CA ASN A 19 7.75 2.29 -0.06
C ASN A 19 8.52 3.63 -0.09
N GLU A 20 9.84 3.60 0.06
CA GLU A 20 10.70 4.79 -0.04
C GLU A 20 10.93 5.27 -1.47
N GLU A 21 11.21 4.36 -2.42
CA GLU A 21 11.50 4.68 -3.82
C GLU A 21 10.21 4.95 -4.63
N LEU A 22 9.10 4.23 -4.36
CA LEU A 22 7.82 4.35 -5.10
C LEU A 22 6.77 5.20 -4.39
N ARG A 23 6.97 5.64 -3.13
CA ARG A 23 6.03 6.47 -2.35
C ARG A 23 4.56 6.05 -2.54
N LEU A 24 4.27 4.79 -2.19
CA LEU A 24 2.93 4.22 -2.37
C LEU A 24 1.91 4.96 -1.49
N ARG A 25 0.82 5.42 -2.11
CA ARG A 25 -0.27 6.11 -1.42
C ARG A 25 -1.26 5.10 -0.89
N ASN A 26 -1.14 4.87 0.41
CA ASN A 26 -2.02 3.99 1.16
C ASN A 26 -3.00 4.82 2.01
N PHE A 27 -4.20 4.29 2.21
CA PHE A 27 -5.09 4.79 3.26
C PHE A 27 -5.71 3.64 4.03
N ALA A 28 -6.11 3.94 5.26
CA ALA A 28 -6.82 3.03 6.13
C ALA A 28 -8.11 3.69 6.59
N GLU A 29 -9.19 2.93 6.63
CA GLU A 29 -10.46 3.33 7.24
C GLU A 29 -11.03 2.18 8.05
N GLN A 30 -11.54 2.49 9.23
CA GLN A 30 -12.34 1.54 9.98
C GLN A 30 -13.78 1.58 9.45
N ARG A 31 -14.29 0.41 9.06
CA ARG A 31 -15.66 0.24 8.57
C ARG A 31 -16.64 0.12 9.74
N ARG A 32 -17.94 0.23 9.44
CA ARG A 32 -19.01 0.25 10.46
C ARG A 32 -19.18 -1.06 11.22
N ASP A 33 -18.69 -2.15 10.66
CA ASP A 33 -18.62 -3.49 11.24
C ASP A 33 -17.43 -3.67 12.20
N GLY A 34 -16.59 -2.65 12.37
CA GLY A 34 -15.40 -2.69 13.23
C GLY A 34 -14.14 -3.16 12.50
N MET A 35 -14.27 -3.66 11.27
CA MET A 35 -13.15 -4.12 10.45
C MET A 35 -12.28 -2.96 9.98
N TRP A 36 -10.98 -3.20 9.94
CA TRP A 36 -10.02 -2.31 9.30
C TRP A 36 -9.90 -2.64 7.83
N TYR A 37 -10.11 -1.63 7.00
CA TYR A 37 -9.89 -1.68 5.57
C TYR A 37 -8.68 -0.83 5.21
N VAL A 38 -7.72 -1.41 4.48
CA VAL A 38 -6.56 -0.71 3.95
C VAL A 38 -6.48 -0.85 2.45
N HIS A 39 -6.03 0.20 1.77
CA HIS A 39 -6.02 0.24 0.31
C HIS A 39 -4.78 0.97 -0.20
N CYS A 40 -4.05 0.36 -1.14
CA CYS A 40 -2.97 0.95 -1.91
C CYS A 40 -3.51 1.45 -3.26
N ILE A 41 -3.46 2.76 -3.48
CA ILE A 41 -4.07 3.39 -4.67
C ILE A 41 -3.24 3.18 -5.92
N ASP A 42 -1.91 3.14 -5.76
CA ASP A 42 -0.98 3.08 -6.87
C ASP A 42 -0.94 1.68 -7.50
N LEU A 43 -1.18 0.64 -6.69
CA LEU A 43 -1.23 -0.77 -7.14
C LEU A 43 -2.66 -1.33 -7.23
N CYS A 44 -3.66 -0.59 -6.76
CA CYS A 44 -5.06 -1.06 -6.67
C CYS A 44 -5.20 -2.37 -5.88
N LEU A 45 -4.52 -2.44 -4.74
CA LEU A 45 -4.57 -3.58 -3.82
C LEU A 45 -5.29 -3.18 -2.55
N ASP A 46 -6.05 -4.10 -1.98
CA ASP A 46 -6.80 -3.88 -0.76
C ASP A 46 -6.84 -5.10 0.14
N ALA A 47 -6.83 -4.82 1.45
CA ALA A 47 -6.89 -5.83 2.48
C ALA A 47 -7.82 -5.41 3.61
N GLU A 48 -8.45 -6.41 4.22
CA GLU A 48 -9.30 -6.23 5.39
C GLU A 48 -8.94 -7.22 6.51
N ALA A 49 -9.05 -6.74 7.75
CA ALA A 49 -8.85 -7.55 8.95
C ALA A 49 -9.51 -6.90 10.17
N ASP A 50 -9.58 -7.65 11.27
CA ASP A 50 -10.14 -7.17 12.54
C ASP A 50 -9.29 -6.07 13.20
N THR A 51 -7.97 -6.05 12.92
CA THR A 51 -7.04 -5.05 13.45
C THR A 51 -6.34 -4.29 12.32
N TYR A 52 -5.97 -3.03 12.60
CA TYR A 52 -5.18 -2.23 11.66
C TYR A 52 -3.85 -2.90 11.31
N SER A 53 -3.19 -3.51 12.31
CA SER A 53 -1.91 -4.19 12.11
C SER A 53 -2.06 -5.36 11.15
N ASP A 54 -3.08 -6.21 11.34
CA ASP A 54 -3.30 -7.37 10.47
C ASP A 54 -3.70 -6.95 9.06
N ALA A 55 -4.54 -5.92 8.93
CA ALA A 55 -4.95 -5.40 7.64
C ALA A 55 -3.74 -4.85 6.88
N ARG A 56 -2.85 -4.13 7.57
CA ARG A 56 -1.60 -3.62 7.00
C ARG A 56 -0.66 -4.73 6.57
N THR A 57 -0.40 -5.72 7.43
CA THR A 57 0.47 -6.86 7.08
C THR A 57 -0.06 -7.59 5.85
N LYS A 58 -1.37 -7.84 5.77
CA LYS A 58 -1.99 -8.46 4.58
C LYS A 58 -1.80 -7.62 3.32
N LEU A 59 -1.91 -6.30 3.42
CA LEU A 59 -1.69 -5.41 2.27
C LEU A 59 -0.23 -5.44 1.85
N ASP A 60 0.70 -5.42 2.80
CA ASP A 60 2.14 -5.49 2.55
C ASP A 60 2.49 -6.82 1.84
N ASP A 61 1.94 -7.95 2.29
CA ASP A 61 2.10 -9.27 1.63
C ASP A 61 1.57 -9.26 0.20
N GLN A 62 0.38 -8.68 -0.03
CA GLN A 62 -0.19 -8.55 -1.37
C GLN A 62 0.68 -7.67 -2.28
N ILE A 63 1.28 -6.60 -1.76
CA ILE A 63 2.18 -5.72 -2.50
C ILE A 63 3.43 -6.50 -2.92
N VAL A 64 4.05 -7.26 -2.00
CA VAL A 64 5.22 -8.11 -2.33
C VAL A 64 4.87 -9.11 -3.41
N MET A 65 3.79 -9.88 -3.21
CA MET A 65 3.36 -10.88 -4.19
C MET A 65 3.08 -10.25 -5.56
N HIS A 66 2.46 -9.07 -5.60
CA HIS A 66 2.20 -8.37 -6.84
C HIS A 66 3.48 -7.93 -7.54
N LEU A 67 4.45 -7.41 -6.78
CA LEU A 67 5.73 -6.95 -7.31
C LEU A 67 6.60 -8.11 -7.78
N GLU A 68 6.67 -9.21 -7.03
CA GLU A 68 7.36 -10.43 -7.43
C GLU A 68 6.78 -10.97 -8.75
N TRP A 69 5.46 -11.14 -8.81
CA TRP A 69 4.78 -11.58 -10.03
C TRP A 69 5.02 -10.64 -11.21
N ALA A 70 4.99 -9.34 -10.96
CA ALA A 70 5.22 -8.35 -12.00
C ALA A 70 6.70 -8.25 -12.41
N LEU A 71 7.67 -8.48 -11.51
CA LEU A 71 9.09 -8.56 -11.89
C LEU A 71 9.35 -9.77 -12.80
N GLU A 72 8.67 -10.88 -12.57
CA GLU A 72 8.77 -12.08 -13.41
C GLU A 72 8.07 -11.91 -14.77
N THR A 73 6.96 -11.17 -14.82
CA THR A 73 6.06 -11.15 -15.98
C THR A 73 6.13 -9.86 -16.79
N ALA A 74 6.47 -8.72 -16.17
CA ALA A 74 6.43 -7.41 -16.81
C ALA A 74 7.61 -7.21 -17.76
N LYS A 75 7.30 -6.86 -19.01
CA LYS A 75 8.30 -6.43 -19.99
C LYS A 75 8.60 -4.94 -19.87
N THR A 76 7.71 -4.16 -19.23
CA THR A 76 7.88 -2.72 -19.02
C THR A 76 7.39 -2.28 -17.65
N PRO A 77 8.02 -1.25 -17.03
CA PRO A 77 7.64 -0.78 -15.70
C PRO A 77 6.26 -0.13 -15.62
N ARG A 78 5.58 0.11 -16.76
CA ARG A 78 4.18 0.55 -16.78
C ARG A 78 3.20 -0.57 -16.46
N ASP A 79 3.57 -1.83 -16.69
CA ASP A 79 2.72 -2.97 -16.40
C ASP A 79 2.59 -3.22 -14.89
N LEU A 80 3.54 -2.70 -14.10
CA LEU A 80 3.52 -2.70 -12.63
C LEU A 80 2.44 -1.76 -12.06
N LEU A 81 2.14 -0.67 -12.76
CA LEU A 81 1.21 0.35 -12.27
C LEU A 81 -0.17 0.08 -12.82
N ARG A 82 -1.04 -0.50 -11.98
CA ARG A 82 -2.48 -0.54 -12.24
C ARG A 82 -3.16 0.60 -11.52
N PRO A 83 -3.41 1.74 -12.20
CA PRO A 83 -4.11 2.85 -11.59
C PRO A 83 -5.47 2.39 -11.06
N SER A 84 -5.67 2.55 -9.74
CA SER A 84 -6.92 2.17 -9.10
C SER A 84 -8.12 2.95 -9.68
N PRO A 85 -9.30 2.30 -9.79
CA PRO A 85 -10.53 2.92 -10.29
C PRO A 85 -10.84 4.27 -9.62
N LEU A 86 -11.55 5.13 -10.35
CA LEU A 86 -11.87 6.49 -9.91
C LEU A 86 -12.57 6.54 -8.54
N GLU A 87 -13.37 5.52 -8.20
CA GLU A 87 -14.05 5.43 -6.90
C GLU A 87 -13.05 5.41 -5.73
N PHE A 88 -11.97 4.64 -5.83
CA PHE A 88 -10.95 4.55 -4.77
C PHE A 88 -10.12 5.82 -4.65
N ARG A 89 -9.86 6.51 -5.78
CA ARG A 89 -9.22 7.83 -5.76
C ARG A 89 -10.09 8.86 -5.05
N LEU A 90 -11.41 8.79 -5.22
CA LEU A 90 -12.39 9.62 -4.51
C LEU A 90 -12.43 9.31 -3.02
N ARG A 91 -12.38 8.03 -2.63
CA ARG A 91 -12.30 7.62 -1.21
C ARG A 91 -11.02 8.13 -0.55
N TYR A 92 -9.87 7.97 -1.21
CA TYR A 92 -8.62 8.55 -0.73
C TYR A 92 -8.70 10.06 -0.57
N ARG A 93 -9.25 10.75 -1.58
CA ARG A 93 -9.38 12.21 -1.52
C ARG A 93 -10.27 12.65 -0.36
N ARG A 94 -11.32 11.89 -0.04
CA ARG A 94 -12.16 12.11 1.14
C ARG A 94 -11.40 11.83 2.44
N ALA A 95 -10.66 10.73 2.54
CA ALA A 95 -9.85 10.40 3.70
C ALA A 95 -8.77 11.48 3.95
N TRP A 96 -8.09 11.91 2.89
CA TRP A 96 -7.12 13.00 2.93
C TRP A 96 -7.75 14.32 3.36
N LEU A 97 -8.91 14.68 2.80
CA LEU A 97 -9.65 15.89 3.21
C LEU A 97 -10.04 15.82 4.69
N LYS A 98 -10.53 14.68 5.18
CA LYS A 98 -10.85 14.50 6.61
C LYS A 98 -9.63 14.66 7.50
N ALA A 99 -8.51 14.02 7.14
CA ALA A 99 -7.25 14.14 7.89
C ALA A 99 -6.75 15.60 7.89
N ARG A 100 -6.83 16.28 6.75
CA ARG A 100 -6.48 17.71 6.61
C ARG A 100 -7.38 18.60 7.45
N PHE A 101 -8.69 18.34 7.47
CA PHE A 101 -9.66 19.07 8.28
C PHE A 101 -9.46 18.81 9.77
N GLN A 102 -9.19 17.57 10.20
CA GLN A 102 -8.88 17.25 11.59
C GLN A 102 -7.58 17.92 12.04
N ALA A 103 -6.55 17.96 11.20
CA ALA A 103 -5.32 18.70 11.47
C ALA A 103 -5.54 20.22 11.56
N PHE A 104 -6.54 20.76 10.84
CA PHE A 104 -6.88 22.17 10.87
C PHE A 104 -7.78 22.54 12.07
N VAL A 105 -8.72 21.66 12.42
CA VAL A 105 -9.67 21.84 13.54
C VAL A 105 -9.03 21.48 14.89
N GLY A 106 -8.08 20.55 14.92
CA GLY A 106 -7.27 20.25 16.12
C GLY A 106 -6.20 21.29 16.44
N ALA A 107 -6.08 22.36 15.64
CA ALA A 107 -5.13 23.46 15.81
C ALA A 107 -5.75 24.71 16.47
N THR A 108 -6.88 24.57 17.18
CA THR A 108 -7.37 25.61 18.11
C THR A 108 -6.73 25.41 19.49
N PRO A 109 -6.00 26.42 20.02
CA PRO A 109 -5.35 26.36 21.33
C PRO A 109 -6.33 26.28 22.50
#